data_AF-A0A1E5A591-F1
#
_entry.id   AF-A0A1E5A591-F1
#
_cell.length_a   1.000
_cell.length_b   1.000
_cell.length_c   1.000
_cell.angle_alpha   90.00
_cell.angle_beta   90.00
_cell.angle_gamma   90.00
#
_symmetry.space_group_name_H-M   'P 1'
#
loop_
_entity.id
_entity.type
_entity.pdbx_description
1 polymer ?
#
loop_
_entity_poly.entity_id
_entity_poly.type
_entity_poly.pdbx_seq_one_letter_code
_entity_poly.pdbx_strand_id
1 'polypeptide(L)'
;MQNYLGRAPTNISTDYKTVDWTDLMPANDLEALLNPPDYVSQVSEGAAEDKRAGMLKSSIAVPKDRYQQALVSSNVRPELDGTDIRIAGYLVPVDYNNDQQATAFFAVPFFGACLHLPPPPPNQIILVHSEQGVEIDDIYTPYWLSGELNTDLLENDIAESAYTMTLQRYELYAEP
;
A
#
# COMPACT_ATOMS: atom_id res chain seq x y z
N MET A 1 31.43 -1.08 45.24
CA MET A 1 29.97 -0.92 45.30
C MET A 1 29.64 0.28 44.43
N GLN A 2 28.96 0.22 43.28
CA GLN A 2 28.14 -0.78 42.61
C GLN A 2 28.27 -0.49 41.09
N ASN A 3 28.32 -1.53 40.25
CA ASN A 3 28.33 -1.41 38.80
C ASN A 3 26.95 -0.93 38.30
N TYR A 4 26.91 0.14 37.50
CA TYR A 4 25.77 0.48 36.65
C TYR A 4 25.86 -0.36 35.37
N LEU A 5 25.25 -1.55 35.39
CA LEU A 5 24.98 -2.29 34.16
C LEU A 5 23.71 -1.70 33.53
N GLY A 6 23.89 -0.68 32.68
CA GLY A 6 22.88 -0.33 31.69
C GLY A 6 22.73 -1.52 30.75
N ARG A 7 21.63 -2.25 30.90
CA ARG A 7 21.25 -3.32 29.97
C ARG A 7 20.96 -2.62 28.64
N ALA A 8 21.82 -2.80 27.64
CA ALA A 8 21.53 -2.39 26.28
C ALA A 8 20.16 -2.99 25.88
N PRO A 9 19.31 -2.27 25.14
CA PRO A 9 18.10 -2.85 24.60
C PRO A 9 18.51 -4.07 23.79
N THR A 10 17.93 -5.22 24.14
CA THR A 10 18.11 -6.46 23.42
C THR A 10 17.63 -6.20 21.99
N ASN A 11 18.55 -6.13 21.02
CA ASN A 11 18.21 -6.17 19.61
C ASN A 11 17.55 -7.53 19.37
N ILE A 12 16.22 -7.57 19.47
CA ILE A 12 15.46 -8.66 18.88
C ILE A 12 15.63 -8.45 17.39
N SER A 13 16.34 -9.36 16.74
CA SER A 13 16.33 -9.44 15.29
C SER A 13 14.90 -9.84 14.91
N THR A 14 14.03 -8.85 14.69
CA THR A 14 12.71 -9.09 14.13
C THR A 14 12.91 -9.69 12.75
N ASP A 15 12.44 -10.92 12.56
CA ASP A 15 12.45 -11.58 11.26
C ASP A 15 11.19 -11.16 10.53
N TYR A 16 11.34 -10.27 9.55
CA TYR A 16 10.22 -9.77 8.77
C TYR A 16 9.86 -10.77 7.69
N LYS A 17 8.61 -11.23 7.68
CA LYS A 17 8.11 -12.05 6.58
C LYS A 17 8.09 -11.22 5.31
N THR A 18 8.88 -11.59 4.32
CA THR A 18 8.80 -10.94 3.00
C THR A 18 7.49 -11.34 2.34
N VAL A 19 6.72 -10.35 1.88
CA VAL A 19 5.43 -10.53 1.21
C VAL A 19 5.40 -9.74 -0.08
N ASP A 20 4.64 -10.24 -1.05
CA ASP A 20 4.29 -9.51 -2.26
C ASP A 20 2.91 -8.84 -2.12
N TRP A 21 2.63 -7.86 -2.97
CA TRP A 21 1.35 -7.15 -2.95
C TRP A 21 0.15 -8.09 -3.14
N THR A 22 0.28 -9.12 -3.98
CA THR A 22 -0.77 -10.13 -4.15
C THR A 22 -1.05 -10.93 -2.89
N ASP A 23 -0.09 -11.03 -1.96
CA ASP A 23 -0.30 -11.72 -0.68
C ASP A 23 -1.22 -10.95 0.25
N LEU A 24 -1.40 -9.64 0.05
CA LEU A 24 -2.33 -8.79 0.80
C LEU A 24 -3.78 -8.96 0.34
N MET A 25 -4.00 -9.54 -0.84
CA MET A 25 -5.33 -9.69 -1.41
C MET A 25 -6.03 -10.96 -0.91
N PRO A 26 -7.33 -10.90 -0.57
CA PRO A 26 -8.13 -12.11 -0.43
C PRO A 26 -8.12 -12.90 -1.75
N ALA A 27 -8.03 -14.23 -1.66
CA ALA A 27 -7.93 -15.11 -2.83
C ALA A 27 -9.04 -14.88 -3.86
N ASN A 28 -10.25 -14.60 -3.37
CA ASN A 28 -11.43 -14.29 -4.14
C ASN A 28 -11.32 -13.01 -4.98
N ASP A 29 -10.65 -11.98 -4.47
CA ASP A 29 -10.46 -10.71 -5.16
C ASP A 29 -9.33 -10.85 -6.19
N LEU A 30 -8.24 -11.53 -5.81
CA LEU A 30 -7.15 -11.85 -6.72
C LEU A 30 -7.63 -12.69 -7.91
N GLU A 31 -8.44 -13.72 -7.66
CA GLU A 31 -9.03 -14.56 -8.72
C GLU A 31 -9.87 -13.72 -9.69
N ALA A 32 -10.66 -12.77 -9.18
CA ALA A 32 -11.48 -11.89 -10.02
C ALA A 32 -10.63 -10.96 -10.89
N LEU A 33 -9.50 -10.45 -10.39
CA LEU A 33 -8.58 -9.61 -11.17
C LEU A 33 -7.80 -10.42 -12.22
N LEU A 34 -7.42 -11.67 -11.91
CA LEU A 34 -6.70 -12.54 -12.84
C LEU A 34 -7.59 -13.09 -13.96
N ASN A 35 -8.91 -13.09 -13.77
CA ASN A 35 -9.90 -13.57 -14.74
C ASN A 35 -10.89 -12.46 -15.12
N PRO A 36 -10.43 -11.39 -15.81
CA PRO A 36 -11.29 -10.27 -16.18
C PRO A 36 -12.36 -10.71 -17.20
N PRO A 37 -13.57 -10.12 -17.18
CA PRO A 37 -14.59 -10.39 -18.18
C PRO A 37 -14.18 -9.98 -19.61
N ASP A 38 -14.76 -10.64 -20.62
CA ASP A 38 -14.46 -10.38 -22.04
C ASP A 38 -14.66 -8.93 -22.48
N TYR A 39 -15.52 -8.15 -21.81
CA TYR A 39 -15.70 -6.75 -22.17
C TYR A 39 -14.44 -5.92 -21.93
N VAL A 40 -13.58 -6.31 -20.97
CA VAL A 40 -12.34 -5.59 -20.63
C VAL A 40 -11.37 -5.61 -21.80
N SER A 41 -11.26 -6.74 -22.51
CA SER A 41 -10.42 -6.87 -23.70
C SER A 41 -11.02 -6.24 -24.96
N GLN A 42 -12.31 -5.91 -24.93
CA GLN A 42 -13.05 -5.29 -26.05
C GLN A 42 -13.05 -3.76 -25.99
N VAL A 43 -12.58 -3.16 -24.88
CA VAL A 43 -12.39 -1.71 -24.80
C VAL A 43 -11.18 -1.34 -25.66
N SER A 44 -11.43 -0.63 -26.77
CA SER A 44 -10.35 -0.07 -27.60
C SER A 44 -9.56 0.94 -26.78
N GLU A 45 -8.23 0.77 -26.70
CA GLU A 45 -7.30 1.79 -26.20
C GLU A 45 -7.67 3.15 -26.84
N GLY A 46 -8.03 4.14 -26.03
CA GLY A 46 -8.41 5.49 -26.49
C GLY A 46 -9.90 5.74 -26.79
N ALA A 47 -10.80 4.80 -26.50
CA ALA A 47 -12.24 5.06 -26.56
C ALA A 47 -12.64 6.15 -25.53
N ALA A 48 -13.62 6.99 -25.86
CA ALA A 48 -14.11 8.07 -24.99
C ALA A 48 -14.64 7.61 -23.61
N GLU A 49 -14.76 6.30 -23.40
CA GLU A 49 -15.12 5.66 -22.13
C GLU A 49 -13.99 5.65 -21.10
N ASP A 50 -12.72 5.74 -21.55
CA ASP A 50 -11.54 5.85 -20.67
C ASP A 50 -11.56 7.16 -19.86
N LYS A 51 -12.08 8.24 -20.48
CA LYS A 51 -12.30 9.53 -19.81
C LYS A 51 -13.52 9.53 -18.89
N ARG A 52 -14.43 8.56 -19.05
CA ARG A 52 -15.62 8.41 -18.19
C ARG A 52 -15.31 7.61 -16.94
N ALA A 53 -14.41 6.63 -17.00
CA ALA A 53 -13.93 5.91 -15.81
C ALA A 53 -13.34 6.88 -14.76
N GLY A 54 -12.60 7.90 -15.20
CA GLY A 54 -12.11 8.97 -14.31
C GLY A 54 -13.16 9.96 -13.81
N MET A 55 -14.29 10.12 -14.52
CA MET A 55 -15.41 10.99 -14.12
C MET A 55 -16.50 10.26 -13.34
N LEU A 56 -16.45 8.94 -13.21
CA LEU A 56 -17.44 8.13 -12.49
C LEU A 56 -17.20 8.13 -10.97
N LYS A 57 -16.60 9.18 -10.41
CA LYS A 57 -16.58 9.41 -8.95
C LYS A 57 -17.91 10.00 -8.42
N SER A 58 -18.90 10.30 -9.27
CA SER A 58 -20.15 10.97 -8.82
C SER A 58 -21.45 10.20 -9.04
N SER A 59 -21.41 8.92 -9.40
CA SER A 59 -22.62 8.08 -9.36
C SER A 59 -22.25 6.74 -8.80
N ILE A 60 -22.88 6.37 -7.68
CA ILE A 60 -22.80 5.05 -7.05
C ILE A 60 -23.29 4.01 -8.07
N ALA A 61 -22.42 3.63 -9.00
CA ALA A 61 -22.59 2.44 -9.80
C ALA A 61 -22.14 1.31 -8.88
N VAL A 62 -23.11 0.63 -8.27
CA VAL A 62 -22.86 -0.62 -7.55
C VAL A 62 -22.01 -1.51 -8.47
N PRO A 63 -20.82 -1.96 -8.02
CA PRO A 63 -19.98 -2.85 -8.81
C PRO A 63 -20.81 -4.05 -9.28
N LYS A 64 -20.99 -4.19 -10.60
CA LYS A 64 -21.99 -5.11 -11.16
C LYS A 64 -21.50 -6.54 -11.23
N ASP A 65 -20.18 -6.72 -11.31
CA ASP A 65 -19.52 -8.02 -11.37
C ASP A 65 -18.34 -8.11 -10.39
N ARG A 66 -17.78 -9.32 -10.26
CA ARG A 66 -16.69 -9.62 -9.32
C ARG A 66 -15.40 -8.87 -9.64
N TYR A 67 -15.12 -8.60 -10.90
CA TYR A 67 -13.94 -7.85 -11.33
C TYR A 67 -14.04 -6.39 -10.87
N GLN A 68 -15.17 -5.74 -11.12
CA GLN A 68 -15.42 -4.38 -10.64
C GLN A 68 -15.41 -4.28 -9.11
N GLN A 69 -15.89 -5.32 -8.41
CA GLN A 69 -15.83 -5.38 -6.95
C GLN A 69 -14.38 -5.44 -6.45
N ALA A 70 -13.54 -6.25 -7.10
CA ALA A 70 -12.13 -6.39 -6.72
C ALA A 70 -11.33 -5.10 -6.95
N LEU A 71 -11.65 -4.32 -7.98
CA LEU A 71 -10.98 -3.03 -8.28
C LEU A 71 -11.20 -1.95 -7.21
N VAL A 72 -12.20 -2.10 -6.34
CA VAL A 72 -12.51 -1.16 -5.25
C VAL A 72 -12.54 -1.85 -3.90
N SER A 73 -11.95 -3.05 -3.80
CA SER A 73 -12.06 -3.86 -2.59
C SER A 73 -11.20 -3.31 -1.44
N SER A 74 -11.85 -3.14 -0.30
CA SER A 74 -11.20 -2.91 1.00
C SER A 74 -11.12 -4.19 1.85
N ASN A 75 -11.43 -5.36 1.27
CA ASN A 75 -11.31 -6.62 2.00
C ASN A 75 -9.84 -6.94 2.27
N VAL A 76 -9.55 -7.29 3.51
CA VAL A 76 -8.22 -7.62 4.02
C VAL A 76 -8.06 -9.12 4.25
N ARG A 77 -6.83 -9.55 4.53
CA ARG A 77 -6.50 -10.86 5.10
C ARG A 77 -6.26 -10.73 6.60
N PRO A 78 -7.22 -11.14 7.45
CA PRO A 78 -7.13 -10.92 8.90
C PRO A 78 -5.91 -11.58 9.55
N GLU A 79 -5.37 -12.65 8.96
CA GLU A 79 -4.15 -13.31 9.44
C GLU A 79 -2.87 -12.49 9.29
N LEU A 80 -2.91 -11.35 8.58
CA LEU A 80 -1.79 -10.42 8.46
C LEU A 80 -1.81 -9.30 9.50
N ASP A 81 -2.90 -9.16 10.25
CA ASP A 81 -3.04 -8.15 11.29
C ASP A 81 -2.04 -8.39 12.43
N GLY A 82 -1.32 -7.33 12.83
CA GLY A 82 -0.26 -7.36 13.83
C GLY A 82 0.98 -8.17 13.43
N THR A 83 1.20 -8.43 12.14
CA THR A 83 2.37 -9.21 11.67
C THR A 83 3.52 -8.32 11.23
N ASP A 84 4.75 -8.71 11.58
CA ASP A 84 5.96 -8.06 11.08
C ASP A 84 6.27 -8.53 9.66
N ILE A 85 6.14 -7.63 8.68
CA ILE A 85 6.36 -7.93 7.26
C ILE A 85 7.49 -7.08 6.66
N ARG A 86 7.98 -7.52 5.50
CA ARG A 86 8.78 -6.72 4.58
C ARG A 86 8.13 -6.71 3.21
N ILE A 87 7.92 -5.52 2.64
CA ILE A 87 7.27 -5.33 1.34
C ILE A 87 7.99 -4.24 0.53
N ALA A 88 8.08 -4.42 -0.79
CA ALA A 88 8.67 -3.43 -1.69
C ALA A 88 7.56 -2.52 -2.23
N GLY A 89 7.76 -1.20 -2.22
CA GLY A 89 6.76 -0.26 -2.74
C GLY A 89 7.31 1.11 -3.09
N TYR A 90 6.57 1.85 -3.90
CA TYR A 90 6.80 3.26 -4.17
C TYR A 90 6.13 4.10 -3.09
N LEU A 91 6.75 5.22 -2.73
CA LEU A 91 6.30 6.04 -1.61
C LEU A 91 5.64 7.33 -2.12
N VAL A 92 4.44 7.62 -1.62
CA VAL A 92 3.69 8.85 -1.88
C VAL A 92 3.51 9.61 -0.57
N PRO A 93 4.33 10.64 -0.28
CA PRO A 93 4.24 11.39 0.96
C PRO A 93 2.89 12.07 1.16
N VAL A 94 2.36 12.03 2.38
CA VAL A 94 1.11 12.71 2.77
C VAL A 94 1.30 13.69 3.94
N ASP A 95 2.28 13.46 4.80
CA ASP A 95 2.62 14.35 5.91
C ASP A 95 4.15 14.38 6.15
N TYR A 96 4.63 15.49 6.70
CA TYR A 96 6.04 15.76 6.93
C TYR A 96 6.30 16.35 8.32
N ASN A 97 7.48 16.06 8.88
CA ASN A 97 7.97 16.77 10.06
C ASN A 97 8.57 18.15 9.70
N ASN A 98 9.01 18.88 10.73
CA ASN A 98 9.64 20.20 10.57
C ASN A 98 10.95 20.17 9.75
N ASP A 99 11.61 19.01 9.70
CA ASP A 99 12.84 18.77 8.96
C ASP A 99 12.57 18.32 7.51
N GLN A 100 11.31 18.39 7.05
CA GLN A 100 10.84 17.97 5.72
C GLN A 100 11.03 16.47 5.43
N GLN A 101 11.07 15.63 6.47
CA GLN A 101 11.07 14.19 6.33
C GLN A 101 9.64 13.66 6.41
N ALA A 102 9.27 12.72 5.54
CA ALA A 102 7.92 12.19 5.46
C ALA A 102 7.58 11.33 6.68
N THR A 103 6.60 11.75 7.47
CA THR A 103 6.12 11.04 8.69
C THR A 103 4.92 10.16 8.41
N ALA A 104 4.18 10.45 7.34
CA ALA A 104 3.16 9.58 6.80
C ALA A 104 3.25 9.56 5.28
N PHE A 105 3.09 8.38 4.69
CA PHE A 105 3.12 8.19 3.24
C PHE A 105 2.37 6.92 2.84
N PHE A 106 1.82 6.89 1.63
CA PHE A 106 1.30 5.66 1.06
C PHE A 106 2.43 4.86 0.43
N ALA A 107 2.49 3.56 0.74
CA ALA A 107 3.21 2.59 -0.06
C ALA A 107 2.25 2.00 -1.10
N VAL A 108 2.71 1.90 -2.34
CA VAL A 108 1.92 1.40 -3.48
C VAL A 108 2.74 0.45 -4.37
N PRO A 109 2.08 -0.49 -5.08
CA PRO A 109 2.76 -1.53 -5.87
C PRO A 109 3.48 -1.04 -7.11
N PHE A 110 3.08 0.11 -7.66
CA PHE A 110 3.64 0.63 -8.90
C PHE A 110 3.71 2.15 -8.89
N PHE A 111 4.69 2.68 -9.63
CA PHE A 111 4.85 4.11 -9.81
C PHE A 111 3.59 4.73 -10.47
N GLY A 112 3.20 5.91 -9.99
CA GLY A 112 2.09 6.68 -10.57
C GLY A 112 0.69 6.27 -10.12
N ALA A 113 0.58 5.29 -9.21
CA ALA A 113 -0.67 4.74 -8.66
C ALA A 113 -1.66 5.77 -8.06
N CYS A 114 -1.25 7.00 -7.78
CA CYS A 114 -2.14 8.06 -7.28
C CYS A 114 -2.20 9.30 -8.19
N LEU A 115 -1.41 9.32 -9.26
CA LEU A 115 -1.25 10.51 -10.13
C LEU A 115 -2.00 10.36 -11.46
N HIS A 116 -2.33 9.14 -11.89
CA HIS A 116 -3.15 8.85 -13.07
C HIS A 116 -4.06 7.61 -12.86
N LEU A 117 -5.07 7.45 -13.73
CA LEU A 117 -6.24 6.57 -13.55
C LEU A 117 -5.96 5.06 -13.69
N PRO A 118 -6.78 4.20 -13.04
CA PRO A 118 -7.42 4.37 -11.73
C PRO A 118 -6.46 3.98 -10.59
N PRO A 119 -6.67 4.48 -9.35
CA PRO A 119 -5.85 4.10 -8.21
C PRO A 119 -5.97 2.59 -7.91
N PRO A 120 -4.96 1.97 -7.28
CA PRO A 120 -5.08 0.61 -6.77
C PRO A 120 -6.29 0.47 -5.84
N PRO A 121 -6.87 -0.73 -5.70
CA PRO A 121 -7.88 -0.96 -4.68
C PRO A 121 -7.31 -0.69 -3.28
N PRO A 122 -8.14 -0.30 -2.29
CA PRO A 122 -7.67 -0.01 -0.93
C PRO A 122 -6.84 -1.12 -0.29
N ASN A 123 -7.10 -2.40 -0.61
CA ASN A 123 -6.30 -3.54 -0.15
C ASN A 123 -4.97 -3.74 -0.90
N GLN A 124 -4.59 -2.80 -1.76
CA GLN A 124 -3.30 -2.68 -2.44
C GLN A 124 -2.64 -1.32 -2.16
N ILE A 125 -3.02 -0.67 -1.07
CA ILE A 125 -2.41 0.55 -0.54
C ILE A 125 -2.11 0.29 0.94
N ILE A 126 -0.96 0.76 1.41
CA ILE A 126 -0.62 0.76 2.84
C ILE A 126 -0.35 2.21 3.26
N LEU A 127 -1.05 2.70 4.28
CA LEU A 127 -0.67 3.95 4.95
C LEU A 127 0.44 3.65 5.95
N VAL A 128 1.63 4.17 5.68
CA VAL A 128 2.82 3.92 6.50
C VAL A 128 3.08 5.14 7.38
N HIS A 129 3.30 4.90 8.67
CA HIS A 129 3.68 5.90 9.66
C HIS A 129 5.13 5.69 10.10
N SER A 130 5.91 6.77 10.12
CA SER A 130 7.29 6.80 10.61
C SER A 130 7.46 7.84 11.71
N GLU A 131 7.86 7.40 12.90
CA GLU A 131 8.12 8.32 14.03
C GLU A 131 9.30 9.26 13.77
N GLN A 132 10.33 8.76 13.08
CA GLN A 132 11.56 9.51 12.81
C GLN A 132 11.50 10.30 11.48
N GLY A 133 10.47 10.06 10.67
CA GLY A 133 10.42 10.53 9.29
C GLY A 133 11.28 9.70 8.34
N VAL A 134 11.02 9.82 7.04
CA VAL A 134 11.78 9.19 5.96
C VAL A 134 12.19 10.27 4.96
N GLU A 135 13.46 10.27 4.58
CA GLU A 135 13.93 11.10 3.47
C GLU A 135 13.58 10.40 2.15
N ILE A 136 12.64 11.00 1.42
CA ILE A 136 12.15 10.48 0.14
C ILE A 136 12.61 11.47 -0.93
N ASP A 137 13.80 11.22 -1.48
CA ASP A 137 14.40 12.07 -2.51
C ASP A 137 13.66 11.98 -3.84
N ASP A 138 13.12 10.80 -4.14
CA ASP A 138 12.51 10.48 -5.42
C ASP A 138 11.35 9.49 -5.32
N ILE A 139 10.15 9.94 -5.71
CA ILE A 139 8.93 9.13 -5.79
C ILE A 139 8.98 8.06 -6.89
N TYR A 140 9.94 8.14 -7.83
CA TYR A 140 10.19 7.10 -8.84
C TYR A 140 11.04 5.94 -8.31
N THR A 141 11.56 6.03 -7.08
CA THR A 141 12.42 4.99 -6.50
C THR A 141 11.62 4.13 -5.52
N PRO A 142 11.59 2.79 -5.70
CA PRO A 142 10.97 1.90 -4.74
C PRO A 142 11.88 1.64 -3.53
N TYR A 143 11.25 1.30 -2.41
CA TYR A 143 11.91 0.98 -1.15
C TYR A 143 11.41 -0.35 -0.60
N TRP A 144 12.30 -1.10 0.05
CA TRP A 144 11.90 -2.13 0.99
C TRP A 144 11.45 -1.46 2.29
N LEU A 145 10.23 -1.74 2.72
CA LEU A 145 9.66 -1.28 3.98
C LEU A 145 9.49 -2.48 4.90
N SER A 146 9.95 -2.37 6.13
CA SER A 146 9.79 -3.40 7.16
C SER A 146 9.15 -2.81 8.40
N GLY A 147 8.12 -3.47 8.92
CA GLY A 147 7.35 -2.98 10.05
C GLY A 147 6.17 -3.87 10.38
N GLU A 148 5.43 -3.47 11.41
CA GLU A 148 4.20 -4.14 11.84
C GLU A 148 3.05 -3.68 10.94
N LEU A 149 2.38 -4.63 10.28
CA LEU A 149 1.21 -4.39 9.45
C LEU A 149 -0.06 -4.55 10.29
N ASN A 150 -1.00 -3.62 10.15
CA ASN A 150 -2.32 -3.70 10.77
C ASN A 150 -3.43 -3.58 9.71
N THR A 151 -4.58 -4.20 9.97
CA THR A 151 -5.75 -4.18 9.08
C THR A 151 -6.75 -3.11 9.50
N ASP A 152 -6.38 -1.85 9.30
CA ASP A 152 -7.25 -0.70 9.58
C ASP A 152 -7.64 0.01 8.28
N LEU A 153 -8.96 0.19 8.08
CA LEU A 153 -9.48 0.98 6.97
C LEU A 153 -9.38 2.47 7.30
N LEU A 154 -8.48 3.17 6.60
CA LEU A 154 -8.28 4.60 6.73
C LEU A 154 -8.48 5.32 5.40
N GLU A 155 -9.20 6.43 5.45
CA GLU A 155 -9.44 7.31 4.30
C GLU A 155 -8.86 8.69 4.59
N ASN A 156 -8.15 9.25 3.62
CA ASN A 156 -7.77 10.67 3.60
C ASN A 156 -8.10 11.30 2.24
N ASP A 157 -7.80 12.59 2.09
CA ASP A 157 -8.09 13.34 0.85
C ASP A 157 -7.39 12.78 -0.40
N ILE A 158 -6.39 11.91 -0.24
CA ILE A 158 -5.57 11.35 -1.31
C ILE A 158 -6.05 9.92 -1.68
N ALA A 159 -6.22 9.04 -0.69
CA ALA A 159 -6.62 7.65 -0.93
C ALA A 159 -7.29 6.99 0.28
N GLU A 160 -7.98 5.88 0.01
CA GLU A 160 -8.44 4.91 1.00
C GLU A 160 -7.47 3.73 1.03
N SER A 161 -7.07 3.32 2.23
CA SER A 161 -6.11 2.24 2.49
C SER A 161 -6.72 1.25 3.47
N ALA A 162 -6.72 -0.04 3.13
CA ALA A 162 -7.23 -1.10 4.01
C ALA A 162 -6.16 -1.66 4.96
N TYR A 163 -4.91 -1.25 4.76
CA TYR A 163 -3.77 -1.62 5.59
C TYR A 163 -3.02 -0.39 6.10
N THR A 164 -2.42 -0.52 7.28
CA THR A 164 -1.50 0.46 7.84
C THR A 164 -0.21 -0.22 8.26
N MET A 165 0.88 0.53 8.33
CA MET A 165 2.17 0.02 8.82
C MET A 165 2.83 1.00 9.77
N THR A 166 3.26 0.50 10.93
CA THR A 166 4.24 1.20 11.76
C THR A 166 5.64 0.85 11.26
N LEU A 167 6.30 1.81 10.61
CA LEU A 167 7.60 1.60 10.00
C LEU A 167 8.68 1.40 11.07
N GLN A 168 9.45 0.32 10.93
CA GLN A 168 10.59 0.03 11.80
C GLN A 168 11.92 0.14 11.03
N ARG A 169 11.92 -0.19 9.74
CA ARG A 169 13.12 -0.11 8.87
C ARG A 169 12.71 0.14 7.42
N TYR A 170 13.50 0.93 6.70
CA TYR A 170 13.38 1.10 5.26
C TYR A 170 14.76 1.03 4.59
N GLU A 171 14.80 0.53 3.36
CA GLU A 171 16.00 0.41 2.54
C GLU A 171 15.66 0.71 1.09
N LEU A 172 16.62 1.26 0.33
CA LEU A 172 16.46 1.34 -1.11
C LEU A 172 16.22 -0.06 -1.69
N TYR A 173 15.26 -0.17 -2.60
CA TYR A 173 15.02 -1.43 -3.28
C TYR A 173 16.26 -1.80 -4.11
N ALA A 174 16.74 -3.02 -3.90
CA ALA A 174 17.70 -3.69 -4.75
C ALA A 174 17.12 -5.06 -5.09
N GLU A 175 17.23 -5.47 -6.36
CA GLU A 175 16.89 -6.83 -6.75
C GLU A 175 17.78 -7.82 -5.98
N PRO A 176 17.20 -8.91 -5.45
CA PRO A 176 17.94 -9.93 -4.70
C PRO A 176 18.95 -10.72 -5.56
#